data_AF-A0A917TLA9-F1
#
_entry.id   AF-A0A917TLA9-F1
#
_cell.length_a   1.000
_cell.length_b   1.000
_cell.length_c   1.000
_cell.angle_alpha   90.00
_cell.angle_beta   90.00
_cell.angle_gamma   90.00
#
_symmetry.space_group_name_H-M   'P 1'
#
loop_
_entity.id
_entity.type
_entity.pdbx_description
1 polymer ?
#
loop_
_entity_poly.entity_id
_entity_poly.type
_entity_poly.pdbx_seq_one_letter_code
_entity_poly.pdbx_strand_id
1 'polypeptide(L)'
;MGRRIVRVPLDFHTPLRKVWPGYLMPDNLQPAACDTCNGSGYSTEAKHLHDQWYGNAPFRPEDNGSTPLTPDSPAVRKFAERNVTRSPDYYGTGEHAIRREARRLADLWNGQWSHHLNEADVAALLAEERLVDLTHTWTRENGWQPTDPPVVPTPEQVNEWHILSLGHDGFNAGVCVKARCERDSLPYVCGSCAGEASVWRDSDHKAAYEAWEPTEPPMGDGWQLWETVSEGSPISPVFPTSEGLVSWMSDPERGRDWVPGEVAAKFVAEGWAPTGAVTSMDVVSGVEFVGTREDVSG
;
A
#
# COMPACT_ATOMS: atom_id res chain seq x y z
N MET A 1 2.55 -9.87 4.39
CA MET A 1 3.17 -8.86 5.27
C MET A 1 2.63 -9.04 6.68
N GLY A 2 3.49 -9.16 7.69
CA GLY A 2 3.07 -9.48 9.06
C GLY A 2 4.20 -9.93 9.99
N ARG A 3 3.85 -10.54 11.12
CA ARG A 3 4.78 -11.15 12.09
C ARG A 3 4.62 -12.67 12.09
N ARG A 4 5.70 -13.40 12.29
CA ARG A 4 5.68 -14.87 12.38
C ARG A 4 6.59 -15.40 13.47
N ILE A 5 6.28 -16.59 13.97
CA ILE A 5 7.13 -17.34 14.88
C ILE A 5 8.02 -18.27 14.05
N VAL A 6 9.33 -18.20 14.28
CA VAL A 6 10.31 -19.07 13.63
C VAL A 6 11.03 -19.88 14.70
N ARG A 7 11.29 -21.15 14.36
CA ARG A 7 12.00 -22.09 15.23
C ARG A 7 13.46 -22.22 14.78
N VAL A 8 14.38 -21.77 15.62
CA VAL A 8 15.82 -21.63 15.30
C VAL A 8 16.70 -22.25 16.39
N PRO A 9 17.98 -22.59 16.13
CA PRO A 9 18.90 -23.06 17.17
C PRO A 9 18.99 -22.09 18.36
N LEU A 10 19.18 -22.61 19.57
CA LEU A 10 19.26 -21.79 20.79
C LEU A 10 20.46 -20.83 20.79
N ASP A 11 21.51 -21.18 20.06
CA ASP A 11 22.72 -20.40 19.81
C ASP A 11 22.64 -19.57 18.52
N PHE A 12 21.46 -19.45 17.91
CA PHE A 12 21.27 -18.66 16.70
C PHE A 12 21.37 -17.16 17.00
N HIS A 13 22.59 -16.65 16.84
CA HIS A 13 22.93 -15.25 17.07
C HIS A 13 22.97 -14.49 15.75
N THR A 14 21.89 -13.78 15.45
CA THR A 14 21.78 -12.86 14.32
C THR A 14 21.42 -11.46 14.83
N PRO A 15 21.92 -10.38 14.21
CA PRO A 15 21.54 -9.04 14.61
C PRO A 15 20.02 -8.83 14.52
N LEU A 16 19.43 -8.31 15.60
CA LEU A 16 18.00 -7.99 15.63
C LEU A 16 17.68 -6.84 14.68
N ARG A 17 16.50 -6.89 14.05
CA ARG A 17 16.02 -5.88 13.09
C ARG A 17 16.97 -5.68 11.91
N LYS A 18 17.68 -6.73 11.53
CA LYS A 18 18.49 -6.81 10.32
C LYS A 18 18.01 -7.99 9.48
N VAL A 19 17.82 -7.74 8.19
CA VAL A 19 17.35 -8.75 7.25
C VAL A 19 18.26 -9.97 7.31
N TRP A 20 17.66 -11.16 7.33
CA TRP A 20 18.39 -12.40 7.26
C TRP A 20 19.06 -12.54 5.87
N PRO A 21 20.38 -12.77 5.79
CA PRO A 21 21.08 -12.82 4.50
C PRO A 21 20.53 -13.87 3.52
N GLY A 22 19.92 -14.96 4.01
CA GLY A 22 19.28 -15.94 3.15
C GLY A 22 18.06 -15.40 2.38
N TYR A 23 17.49 -14.27 2.80
CA TYR A 23 16.42 -13.57 2.09
C TYR A 23 16.91 -12.45 1.17
N LEU A 24 18.21 -12.14 1.20
CA LEU A 24 18.79 -11.14 0.33
C LEU A 24 19.26 -11.80 -0.95
N MET A 25 18.71 -11.34 -2.07
CA MET A 25 19.21 -11.72 -3.37
C MET A 25 20.64 -11.19 -3.55
N PRO A 26 21.60 -12.02 -3.97
CA PRO A 26 22.96 -11.57 -4.26
C PRO A 26 23.01 -10.44 -5.28
N ASP A 27 23.85 -9.42 -5.03
CA ASP A 27 24.00 -8.25 -5.90
C ASP A 27 24.35 -8.63 -7.35
N ASN A 28 25.07 -9.73 -7.56
CA ASN A 28 25.48 -10.19 -8.89
C ASN A 28 24.35 -10.86 -9.70
N LEU A 29 23.19 -11.10 -9.08
CA LEU A 29 21.96 -11.56 -9.74
C LEU A 29 20.99 -10.40 -10.01
N GLN A 30 21.14 -9.25 -9.36
CA GLN A 30 20.26 -8.12 -9.58
C GLN A 30 20.46 -7.56 -10.99
N PRO A 31 19.39 -7.35 -11.77
CA PRO A 31 19.51 -6.69 -13.06
C PRO A 31 19.88 -5.21 -12.89
N ALA A 32 20.56 -4.66 -13.89
CA ALA A 32 20.76 -3.21 -13.94
C ALA A 32 19.44 -2.52 -14.28
N ALA A 33 19.19 -1.35 -13.71
CA ALA A 33 18.08 -0.51 -14.16
C ALA A 33 18.29 -0.11 -15.63
N CYS A 34 17.21 -0.02 -16.41
CA CYS A 34 17.29 0.49 -17.77
C CYS A 34 17.63 1.99 -17.75
N ASP A 35 18.77 2.38 -18.32
CA ASP A 35 19.25 3.77 -18.39
C ASP A 35 18.26 4.70 -19.11
N THR A 36 17.55 4.21 -20.14
CA THR A 36 16.63 5.04 -20.94
C THR A 36 15.42 5.50 -20.12
N CYS A 37 14.83 4.60 -19.32
CA CYS A 37 13.64 4.91 -18.52
C CYS A 37 13.94 5.08 -17.03
N ASN A 38 15.23 5.05 -16.64
CA ASN A 38 15.71 5.06 -15.27
C ASN A 38 14.95 4.09 -14.35
N GLY A 39 14.77 2.85 -14.82
CA GLY A 39 14.05 1.81 -14.06
C GLY A 39 12.53 1.97 -13.94
N SER A 40 11.89 2.88 -14.68
CA SER A 40 10.42 3.02 -14.64
C SER A 40 9.64 2.06 -15.53
N GLY A 41 10.26 1.57 -16.62
CA GLY A 41 9.58 0.78 -17.66
C GLY A 41 8.69 1.60 -18.59
N TYR A 42 8.34 2.84 -18.25
CA TYR A 42 7.54 3.73 -19.09
C TYR A 42 8.33 4.30 -20.27
N SER A 43 7.61 4.61 -21.35
CA SER A 43 8.11 5.56 -22.35
C SER A 43 8.28 6.95 -21.73
N THR A 44 8.94 7.88 -22.44
CA THR A 44 9.08 9.26 -21.98
C THR A 44 7.71 9.93 -21.80
N GLU A 45 6.79 9.69 -22.72
CA GLU A 45 5.44 10.26 -22.72
C GLU A 45 4.58 9.67 -21.60
N ALA A 46 4.59 8.34 -21.43
CA ALA A 46 3.86 7.68 -20.36
C ALA A 46 4.40 8.08 -18.98
N LYS A 47 5.72 8.25 -18.85
CA LYS A 47 6.34 8.75 -17.62
C LYS A 47 5.86 10.17 -17.29
N HIS A 48 5.76 11.05 -18.29
CA HIS A 48 5.24 12.40 -18.09
C HIS A 48 3.78 12.40 -17.62
N LEU A 49 2.92 11.59 -18.25
CA LEU A 49 1.52 11.42 -17.83
C LEU A 49 1.41 10.84 -16.42
N HIS A 50 2.22 9.85 -16.09
CA HIS A 50 2.31 9.29 -14.74
C HIS A 50 2.80 10.33 -13.71
N ASP A 51 3.70 11.22 -14.10
CA ASP A 51 4.14 12.30 -13.22
C ASP A 51 3.04 13.35 -13.02
N GLN A 52 2.22 13.63 -14.02
CA GLN A 52 1.02 14.47 -13.88
C GLN A 52 -0.02 13.85 -12.95
N TRP A 53 -0.16 12.52 -12.94
CA TRP A 53 -1.05 11.79 -12.02
C TRP A 53 -0.82 12.19 -10.57
N TYR A 54 0.44 12.20 -10.13
CA TYR A 54 0.81 12.51 -8.74
C TYR A 54 1.25 13.98 -8.52
N GLY A 55 1.20 14.82 -9.55
CA GLY A 55 1.64 16.23 -9.48
C GLY A 55 3.16 16.43 -9.41
N ASN A 56 3.93 15.44 -9.89
CA ASN A 56 5.37 15.55 -10.10
C ASN A 56 5.72 16.22 -11.44
N ALA A 57 4.72 16.46 -12.30
CA ALA A 57 4.82 17.28 -13.51
C ALA A 57 3.64 18.27 -13.57
N PRO A 58 3.79 19.41 -14.26
CA PRO A 58 2.71 20.38 -14.39
C PRO A 58 1.45 19.75 -15.00
N PHE A 59 0.33 19.93 -14.32
CA PHE A 59 -0.99 19.52 -14.75
C PHE A 59 -1.98 20.65 -14.49
N ARG A 60 -2.98 20.79 -15.37
CA ARG A 60 -4.10 21.71 -15.19
C ARG A 60 -5.41 20.92 -15.35
N PRO A 61 -6.40 21.09 -14.45
CA PRO A 61 -7.68 20.40 -14.55
C PRO A 61 -8.35 20.56 -15.91
N GLU A 62 -8.22 21.75 -16.50
CA GLU A 62 -8.82 22.10 -17.78
C GLU A 62 -8.23 21.31 -18.95
N ASP A 63 -6.96 20.90 -18.87
CA ASP A 63 -6.29 20.09 -19.90
C ASP A 63 -6.89 18.67 -19.98
N ASN A 64 -7.59 18.24 -18.92
CA ASN A 64 -8.35 16.99 -18.88
C ASN A 64 -9.87 17.21 -18.91
N GLY A 65 -10.34 18.43 -19.17
CA GLY A 65 -11.77 18.77 -19.25
C GLY A 65 -12.46 18.94 -17.90
N SER A 66 -11.72 18.99 -16.78
CA SER A 66 -12.27 19.19 -15.45
C SER A 66 -12.33 20.67 -15.06
N THR A 67 -13.26 21.01 -14.16
CA THR A 67 -13.28 22.33 -13.50
C THR A 67 -12.33 22.31 -12.30
N PRO A 68 -11.48 23.34 -12.10
CA PRO A 68 -10.63 23.42 -10.93
C PRO A 68 -11.41 23.37 -9.61
N LEU A 69 -10.89 22.63 -8.64
CA LEU A 69 -11.38 22.58 -7.28
C LEU A 69 -11.24 23.95 -6.61
N THR A 70 -12.19 24.25 -5.72
CA THR A 70 -12.19 25.46 -4.89
C THR A 70 -12.33 25.08 -3.41
N PRO A 71 -12.08 25.98 -2.46
CA PRO A 71 -12.32 25.70 -1.05
C PRO A 71 -13.77 25.38 -0.71
N ASP A 72 -14.71 25.81 -1.56
CA ASP A 72 -16.14 25.58 -1.38
C ASP A 72 -16.61 24.30 -2.11
N SER A 73 -15.71 23.61 -2.83
CA SER A 73 -16.00 22.29 -3.40
C SER A 73 -16.35 21.31 -2.28
N PRO A 74 -17.48 20.57 -2.35
CA PRO A 74 -17.99 19.78 -1.22
C PRO A 74 -16.99 18.78 -0.62
N ALA A 75 -16.32 17.98 -1.46
CA ALA A 75 -15.34 17.01 -1.00
C ALA A 75 -14.09 17.67 -0.36
N VAL A 76 -13.63 18.79 -0.93
CA VAL A 76 -12.50 19.56 -0.38
C VAL A 76 -12.83 20.10 1.00
N ARG A 77 -14.00 20.73 1.13
CA ARG A 77 -14.45 21.29 2.40
C ARG A 77 -14.59 20.19 3.46
N LYS A 78 -15.22 19.07 3.12
CA LYS A 78 -15.40 17.93 4.03
C LYS A 78 -14.07 17.35 4.51
N PHE A 79 -13.08 17.24 3.61
CA PHE A 79 -11.75 16.74 3.99
C PHE A 79 -11.00 17.74 4.88
N ALA A 80 -11.10 19.04 4.58
CA ALA A 80 -10.51 20.09 5.42
C ALA A 80 -11.12 20.10 6.83
N GLU A 81 -12.44 20.00 6.95
CA GLU A 81 -13.14 19.89 8.24
C GLU A 81 -12.65 18.68 9.04
N ARG A 82 -12.48 17.52 8.39
CA ARG A 82 -11.91 16.32 9.02
C ARG A 82 -10.50 16.57 9.54
N ASN A 83 -9.61 17.15 8.74
CA ASN A 83 -8.23 17.42 9.13
C ASN A 83 -8.15 18.37 10.32
N VAL A 84 -8.88 19.49 10.26
CA VAL A 84 -8.95 20.50 11.34
C VAL A 84 -9.49 19.88 12.63
N THR A 85 -10.54 19.07 12.53
CA THR A 85 -11.16 18.42 13.70
C THR A 85 -10.25 17.38 14.34
N ARG A 86 -9.50 16.61 13.55
CA ARG A 86 -8.59 15.56 14.04
C ARG A 86 -7.30 16.11 14.62
N SER A 87 -6.87 17.31 14.24
CA SER A 87 -5.58 17.87 14.66
C SER A 87 -5.66 19.39 14.87
N PRO A 88 -6.49 19.86 15.82
CA PRO A 88 -6.71 21.29 16.05
C PRO A 88 -5.45 22.02 16.50
N ASP A 89 -4.50 21.35 17.17
CA ASP A 89 -3.24 21.97 17.60
C ASP A 89 -2.33 22.35 16.42
N TYR A 90 -2.45 21.62 15.30
CA TYR A 90 -1.68 21.90 14.08
C TYR A 90 -2.41 22.88 13.16
N TYR A 91 -3.70 22.66 12.90
CA TYR A 91 -4.46 23.46 11.94
C TYR A 91 -5.13 24.70 12.57
N GLY A 92 -5.24 24.78 13.89
CA GLY A 92 -6.13 25.72 14.58
C GLY A 92 -7.59 25.25 14.56
N THR A 93 -8.53 26.13 14.90
CA THR A 93 -9.96 25.81 15.02
C THR A 93 -10.86 26.81 14.29
N GLY A 94 -12.10 26.40 14.02
CA GLY A 94 -13.14 27.25 13.44
C GLY A 94 -13.06 27.44 11.92
N GLU A 95 -14.01 28.21 11.37
CA GLU A 95 -14.21 28.38 9.92
C GLU A 95 -12.97 28.92 9.20
N HIS A 96 -12.22 29.82 9.84
CA HIS A 96 -11.00 30.36 9.24
C HIS A 96 -9.94 29.26 9.01
N ALA A 97 -9.75 28.35 9.96
CA ALA A 97 -8.83 27.22 9.82
C ALA A 97 -9.30 26.27 8.71
N ILE A 98 -10.60 25.97 8.65
CA ILE A 98 -11.21 25.13 7.63
C ILE A 98 -11.00 25.72 6.23
N ARG A 99 -11.31 27.01 6.01
CA ARG A 99 -11.14 27.65 4.69
C ARG A 99 -9.68 27.72 4.26
N ARG A 100 -8.75 27.94 5.20
CA ARG A 100 -7.31 27.94 4.90
C ARG A 100 -6.83 26.56 4.46
N GLU A 101 -7.22 25.51 5.17
CA GLU A 101 -6.88 24.13 4.79
C GLU A 101 -7.54 23.72 3.47
N ALA A 102 -8.81 24.05 3.28
CA ALA A 102 -9.52 23.79 2.03
C ALA A 102 -8.86 24.48 0.83
N ARG A 103 -8.35 25.71 0.99
CA ARG A 103 -7.56 26.39 -0.03
C ARG A 103 -6.27 25.64 -0.36
N ARG A 104 -5.48 25.28 0.67
CA ARG A 104 -4.24 24.54 0.48
C ARG A 104 -4.47 23.20 -0.25
N LEU A 105 -5.54 22.48 0.11
CA LEU A 105 -5.90 21.21 -0.52
C LEU A 105 -6.35 21.41 -1.97
N ALA A 106 -7.22 22.38 -2.25
CA ALA A 106 -7.63 22.68 -3.62
C ALA A 106 -6.43 23.05 -4.50
N ASP A 107 -5.53 23.90 -4.00
CA ASP A 107 -4.34 24.33 -4.75
C ASP A 107 -3.40 23.14 -5.03
N LEU A 108 -3.25 22.21 -4.07
CA LEU A 108 -2.47 20.99 -4.24
C LEU A 108 -3.10 20.05 -5.27
N TRP A 109 -4.37 19.72 -5.09
CA TRP A 109 -5.08 18.71 -5.88
C TRP A 109 -5.35 19.16 -7.32
N ASN A 110 -5.48 20.48 -7.55
CA ASN A 110 -5.55 21.03 -8.91
C ASN A 110 -4.28 20.74 -9.73
N GLY A 111 -3.13 20.47 -9.09
CA GLY A 111 -1.91 20.08 -9.77
C GLY A 111 -1.78 18.57 -10.05
N GLN A 112 -2.82 17.77 -9.80
CA GLN A 112 -2.75 16.30 -9.83
C GLN A 112 -3.88 15.72 -10.67
N TRP A 113 -3.53 14.99 -11.73
CA TRP A 113 -4.54 14.38 -12.59
C TRP A 113 -5.44 13.38 -11.84
N SER A 114 -4.95 12.72 -10.78
CA SER A 114 -5.75 11.77 -9.98
C SER A 114 -7.01 12.38 -9.36
N HIS A 115 -7.11 13.71 -9.21
CA HIS A 115 -8.29 14.41 -8.69
C HIS A 115 -9.23 14.98 -9.77
N HIS A 116 -8.87 14.74 -11.03
CA HIS A 116 -9.47 15.39 -12.20
C HIS A 116 -9.67 14.38 -13.34
N LEU A 117 -10.21 13.20 -13.03
CA LEU A 117 -10.60 12.22 -14.02
C LEU A 117 -11.76 12.74 -14.86
N ASN A 118 -11.80 12.33 -16.12
CA ASN A 118 -12.92 12.56 -17.04
C ASN A 118 -13.62 11.24 -17.41
N GLU A 119 -14.63 11.32 -18.28
CA GLU A 119 -15.41 10.16 -18.72
C GLU A 119 -14.56 9.04 -19.33
N ALA A 120 -13.50 9.38 -20.08
CA ALA A 120 -12.62 8.37 -20.68
C ALA A 120 -11.75 7.66 -19.63
N ASP A 121 -11.30 8.40 -18.62
CA ASP A 121 -10.52 7.83 -17.51
C ASP A 121 -11.41 6.91 -16.65
N VAL A 122 -12.64 7.34 -16.36
CA VAL A 122 -13.64 6.52 -15.63
C VAL A 122 -13.98 5.26 -16.43
N ALA A 123 -14.19 5.37 -17.74
CA ALA A 123 -14.46 4.21 -18.59
C ALA A 123 -13.30 3.21 -18.60
N ALA A 124 -12.05 3.68 -18.63
CA ALA A 124 -10.87 2.82 -18.53
C ALA A 124 -10.81 2.07 -17.19
N LEU A 125 -11.11 2.76 -16.08
CA LEU A 125 -11.16 2.14 -14.76
C LEU A 125 -12.31 1.13 -14.61
N LEU A 126 -13.47 1.40 -15.22
CA LEU A 126 -14.59 0.44 -15.23
C LEU A 126 -14.27 -0.83 -16.02
N ALA A 127 -13.60 -0.70 -17.17
CA ALA A 127 -13.18 -1.83 -17.98
C ALA A 127 -12.21 -2.78 -17.24
N GLU A 128 -11.45 -2.25 -16.28
CA GLU A 128 -10.49 -2.99 -15.45
C GLU A 128 -11.05 -3.28 -14.04
N GLU A 129 -12.36 -3.12 -13.83
CA GLU A 129 -13.07 -3.38 -12.56
C GLU A 129 -12.47 -2.65 -11.34
N ARG A 130 -11.98 -1.42 -11.54
CA ARG A 130 -11.24 -0.66 -10.52
C ARG A 130 -12.10 0.22 -9.62
N LEU A 131 -13.41 0.25 -9.84
CA LEU A 131 -14.37 1.11 -9.13
C LEU A 131 -15.38 0.28 -8.32
N VAL A 132 -14.94 -0.84 -7.72
CA VAL A 132 -15.80 -1.75 -6.93
C VAL A 132 -16.53 -1.00 -5.81
N ASP A 133 -15.85 -0.07 -5.12
CA ASP A 133 -16.44 0.75 -4.06
C ASP A 133 -17.67 1.56 -4.49
N LEU A 134 -17.79 1.86 -5.79
CA LEU A 134 -18.89 2.66 -6.36
C LEU A 134 -19.91 1.81 -7.12
N THR A 135 -19.52 0.61 -7.54
CA THR A 135 -20.32 -0.26 -8.42
C THR A 135 -20.88 -1.49 -7.69
N HIS A 136 -20.39 -1.77 -6.48
CA HIS A 136 -20.77 -2.92 -5.68
C HIS A 136 -21.17 -2.52 -4.26
N THR A 137 -21.95 -3.37 -3.60
CA THR A 137 -22.26 -3.30 -2.17
C THR A 137 -21.60 -4.46 -1.44
N TRP A 138 -20.98 -4.21 -0.30
CA TRP A 138 -20.40 -5.25 0.55
C TRP A 138 -21.36 -5.66 1.67
N THR A 139 -21.57 -6.97 1.86
CA THR A 139 -22.15 -7.52 3.09
C THR A 139 -21.25 -8.62 3.68
N ARG A 140 -21.43 -8.92 4.97
CA ARG A 140 -20.64 -9.97 5.63
C ARG A 140 -20.94 -11.36 5.05
N GLU A 141 -22.18 -11.59 4.64
CA GLU A 141 -22.67 -12.88 4.16
C GLU A 141 -22.24 -13.16 2.72
N ASN A 142 -22.25 -12.13 1.86
CA ASN A 142 -22.09 -12.29 0.41
C ASN A 142 -20.83 -11.62 -0.14
N GLY A 143 -20.09 -10.88 0.70
CA GLY A 143 -18.97 -10.08 0.25
C GLY A 143 -19.42 -8.96 -0.70
N TRP A 144 -18.54 -8.56 -1.61
CA TRP A 144 -18.83 -7.57 -2.65
C TRP A 144 -19.75 -8.17 -3.72
N GLN A 145 -20.91 -7.54 -3.91
CA GLN A 145 -21.89 -7.92 -4.92
C GLN A 145 -22.21 -6.73 -5.81
N PRO A 146 -22.33 -6.91 -7.14
CA PRO A 146 -22.71 -5.83 -8.04
C PRO A 146 -24.01 -5.17 -7.58
N THR A 147 -24.07 -3.85 -7.65
CA THR A 147 -25.30 -3.11 -7.35
C THR A 147 -26.37 -3.44 -8.40
N ASP A 148 -27.61 -3.62 -7.96
CA ASP A 148 -28.78 -3.85 -8.82
C ASP A 148 -29.80 -2.71 -8.63
N PRO A 149 -30.06 -1.87 -9.65
CA PRO A 149 -29.50 -1.92 -11.01
C PRO A 149 -28.02 -1.51 -11.07
N PRO A 150 -27.26 -1.96 -12.10
CA PRO A 150 -25.86 -1.58 -12.28
C PRO A 150 -25.65 -0.07 -12.30
N VAL A 151 -24.62 0.39 -11.59
CA VAL A 151 -24.25 1.80 -11.48
C VAL A 151 -23.05 2.08 -12.39
N VAL A 152 -23.14 3.16 -13.18
CA VAL A 152 -22.00 3.74 -13.89
C VAL A 152 -21.69 5.07 -13.20
N PRO A 153 -20.61 5.17 -12.41
CA PRO A 153 -20.29 6.39 -11.69
C PRO A 153 -19.86 7.49 -12.66
N THR A 154 -20.22 8.75 -12.35
CA THR A 154 -19.74 9.92 -13.10
C THR A 154 -18.31 10.31 -12.68
N PRO A 155 -17.59 11.09 -13.49
CA PRO A 155 -16.28 11.62 -13.11
C PRO A 155 -16.31 12.39 -11.78
N GLU A 156 -17.35 13.16 -11.51
CA GLU A 156 -17.51 13.86 -10.23
C GLU A 156 -17.59 12.87 -9.06
N GLN A 157 -18.38 11.79 -9.20
CA GLN A 157 -18.50 10.77 -8.16
C GLN A 157 -17.17 10.06 -7.90
N VAL A 158 -16.41 9.73 -8.94
CA VAL A 158 -15.10 9.10 -8.82
C VAL A 158 -14.07 10.05 -8.18
N ASN A 159 -14.03 11.31 -8.61
CA ASN A 159 -13.12 12.31 -8.06
C ASN A 159 -13.42 12.61 -6.58
N GLU A 160 -14.70 12.71 -6.19
CA GLU A 160 -15.11 12.87 -4.79
C GLU A 160 -14.78 11.63 -3.94
N TRP A 161 -15.02 10.43 -4.48
CA TRP A 161 -14.63 9.18 -3.83
C TRP A 161 -13.13 9.14 -3.59
N HIS A 162 -12.31 9.49 -4.58
CA HIS A 162 -10.87 9.50 -4.43
C HIS A 162 -10.40 10.47 -3.33
N ILE A 163 -10.97 11.67 -3.27
CA ILE A 163 -10.63 12.67 -2.24
C ILE A 163 -10.97 12.16 -0.84
N LEU A 164 -12.13 11.51 -0.66
CA LEU A 164 -12.65 11.19 0.67
C LEU A 164 -12.25 9.81 1.21
N SER A 165 -11.66 8.96 0.38
CA SER A 165 -11.33 7.57 0.71
C SER A 165 -9.85 7.24 0.51
N LEU A 166 -9.49 5.95 0.52
CA LEU A 166 -8.18 5.44 0.11
C LEU A 166 -8.10 5.19 -1.40
N GLY A 167 -8.82 5.97 -2.21
CA GLY A 167 -9.20 5.66 -3.60
C GLY A 167 -8.08 5.20 -4.54
N HIS A 168 -7.60 6.06 -5.44
CA HIS A 168 -6.64 5.62 -6.46
C HIS A 168 -5.32 5.09 -5.91
N ASP A 169 -4.91 3.93 -6.41
CA ASP A 169 -3.60 3.32 -6.21
C ASP A 169 -2.73 3.41 -7.48
N GLY A 170 -1.53 2.84 -7.44
CA GLY A 170 -0.61 2.80 -8.59
C GLY A 170 -1.17 2.02 -9.78
N PHE A 171 -2.08 1.06 -9.56
CA PHE A 171 -2.73 0.33 -10.63
C PHE A 171 -3.71 1.23 -11.39
N ASN A 172 -4.52 2.01 -10.66
CA ASN A 172 -5.43 2.99 -11.27
C ASN A 172 -4.65 4.02 -12.10
N ALA A 173 -3.50 4.49 -11.60
CA ALA A 173 -2.60 5.35 -12.38
C ALA A 173 -2.14 4.67 -13.67
N GLY A 174 -1.68 3.42 -13.59
CA GLY A 174 -1.23 2.64 -14.74
C GLY A 174 -2.32 2.46 -15.81
N VAL A 175 -3.55 2.16 -15.40
CA VAL A 175 -4.72 2.02 -16.29
C VAL A 175 -5.02 3.33 -17.02
N CYS A 176 -5.14 4.45 -16.30
CA CYS A 176 -5.43 5.74 -16.91
C CYS A 176 -4.30 6.21 -17.84
N VAL A 177 -3.03 6.07 -17.42
CA VAL A 177 -1.87 6.44 -18.25
C VAL A 177 -1.84 5.62 -19.54
N LYS A 178 -2.08 4.31 -19.46
CA LYS A 178 -2.13 3.43 -20.63
C LYS A 178 -3.25 3.84 -21.58
N ALA A 179 -4.47 3.99 -21.07
CA ALA A 179 -5.62 4.41 -21.87
C ALA A 179 -5.42 5.79 -22.51
N ARG A 180 -4.73 6.72 -21.83
CA ARG A 180 -4.36 8.02 -22.39
C ARG A 180 -3.34 7.87 -23.51
N CYS A 181 -2.29 7.08 -23.32
CA CYS A 181 -1.29 6.82 -24.35
C CYS A 181 -1.93 6.21 -25.60
N GLU A 182 -2.81 5.22 -25.45
CA GLU A 182 -3.50 4.58 -26.56
C GLU A 182 -4.38 5.58 -27.35
N ARG A 183 -5.16 6.39 -26.64
CA ARG A 183 -6.02 7.42 -27.24
C ARG A 183 -5.22 8.45 -28.03
N ASP A 184 -4.07 8.86 -27.49
CA ASP A 184 -3.21 9.88 -28.08
C ASP A 184 -2.19 9.27 -29.07
N SER A 185 -2.25 7.96 -29.32
CA SER A 185 -1.30 7.21 -30.17
C SER A 185 0.17 7.36 -29.74
N LEU A 186 0.41 7.40 -28.43
CA LEU A 186 1.73 7.48 -27.80
C LEU A 186 2.19 6.09 -27.33
N PRO A 187 3.50 5.80 -27.35
CA PRO A 187 4.02 4.56 -26.77
C PRO A 187 3.78 4.55 -25.26
N TYR A 188 3.33 3.43 -24.71
CA TYR A 188 3.15 3.27 -23.25
C TYR A 188 4.43 2.78 -22.55
N VAL A 189 5.14 1.83 -23.18
CA VAL A 189 6.33 1.20 -22.62
C VAL A 189 7.62 1.76 -23.21
N CYS A 190 8.70 1.69 -22.44
CA CYS A 190 10.04 2.05 -22.88
C CYS A 190 10.46 1.20 -24.09
N GLY A 191 10.89 1.84 -25.18
CA GLY A 191 11.35 1.12 -26.37
C GLY A 191 12.64 0.31 -26.17
N SER A 192 13.49 0.70 -25.21
CA SER A 192 14.78 0.03 -24.95
C SER A 192 14.64 -1.26 -24.15
N CYS A 193 13.77 -1.27 -23.13
CA CYS A 193 13.56 -2.44 -22.26
C CYS A 193 12.18 -3.09 -22.43
N ALA A 194 11.36 -2.62 -23.38
CA ALA A 194 10.01 -3.09 -23.63
C ALA A 194 9.09 -3.13 -22.38
N GLY A 195 9.34 -2.27 -21.40
CA GLY A 195 8.57 -2.22 -20.16
C GLY A 195 9.15 -3.00 -18.98
N GLU A 196 10.20 -3.79 -19.18
CA GLU A 196 10.82 -4.63 -18.13
C GLU A 196 11.49 -3.81 -17.01
N ALA A 197 11.70 -2.50 -17.22
CA ALA A 197 12.47 -1.59 -16.35
C ALA A 197 13.93 -2.01 -16.08
N SER A 198 14.35 -3.15 -16.60
CA SER A 198 15.57 -3.87 -16.22
C SER A 198 16.35 -4.28 -17.47
N VAL A 199 17.67 -4.36 -17.33
CA VAL A 199 18.60 -4.83 -18.36
C VAL A 199 19.39 -6.01 -17.79
N TRP A 200 19.31 -7.13 -18.50
CA TRP A 200 20.00 -8.36 -18.16
C TRP A 200 21.34 -8.43 -18.89
N ARG A 201 22.38 -8.90 -18.20
CA ARG A 201 23.71 -9.14 -18.79
C ARG A 201 23.65 -10.13 -19.96
N ASP A 202 22.91 -11.21 -19.75
CA ASP A 202 22.67 -12.31 -20.69
C ASP A 202 21.46 -13.13 -20.22
N SER A 203 21.06 -14.15 -21.00
CA SER A 203 19.93 -15.02 -20.68
C SER A 203 20.16 -15.86 -19.42
N ASP A 204 21.40 -16.27 -19.17
CA ASP A 204 21.76 -17.11 -18.03
C ASP A 204 21.66 -16.31 -16.73
N HIS A 205 22.01 -15.03 -16.76
CA HIS A 205 21.80 -14.10 -15.65
C HIS A 205 20.31 -13.96 -15.30
N LYS A 206 19.44 -13.80 -16.32
CA LYS A 206 17.99 -13.74 -16.10
C LYS A 206 17.47 -15.06 -15.53
N ALA A 207 17.87 -16.19 -16.08
CA ALA A 207 17.47 -17.51 -15.58
C ALA A 207 17.95 -17.74 -14.13
N ALA A 208 19.16 -17.30 -13.77
CA ALA A 208 19.67 -17.40 -12.42
C ALA A 208 18.93 -16.50 -11.41
N TYR A 209 18.53 -15.29 -11.82
CA TYR A 209 17.64 -14.43 -11.03
C TYR A 209 16.27 -15.09 -10.81
N GLU A 210 15.65 -15.59 -11.87
CA GLU A 210 14.33 -16.21 -11.82
C GLU A 210 14.31 -17.52 -11.02
N ALA A 211 15.44 -18.25 -11.01
CA ALA A 211 15.60 -19.49 -10.26
C ALA A 211 16.08 -19.28 -8.81
N TRP A 212 16.43 -18.04 -8.40
CA TRP A 212 16.88 -17.78 -7.04
C TRP A 212 15.72 -17.91 -6.06
N GLU A 213 15.93 -18.72 -5.03
CA GLU A 213 14.97 -18.88 -3.93
C GLU A 213 15.59 -18.42 -2.61
N PRO A 214 14.81 -17.74 -1.75
CA PRO A 214 15.23 -17.40 -0.40
C PRO A 214 15.52 -18.66 0.42
N THR A 215 16.53 -18.58 1.28
CA THR A 215 16.86 -19.65 2.24
C THR A 215 16.36 -19.26 3.63
N GLU A 216 15.48 -20.08 4.20
CA GLU A 216 15.02 -19.94 5.59
C GLU A 216 16.20 -20.07 6.60
N PRO A 217 16.13 -19.44 7.78
CA PRO A 217 17.10 -19.66 8.84
C PRO A 217 17.13 -21.15 9.24
N PRO A 218 18.26 -21.63 9.80
CA PRO A 218 18.37 -23.01 10.24
C PRO A 218 17.26 -23.33 11.25
N MET A 219 16.68 -24.53 11.11
CA MET A 219 15.66 -25.01 12.03
C MET A 219 16.29 -25.45 13.36
N GLY A 220 15.65 -25.12 14.48
CA GLY A 220 16.07 -25.59 15.80
C GLY A 220 15.00 -25.42 16.87
N ASP A 221 15.31 -25.74 18.11
CA ASP A 221 14.32 -25.83 19.18
C ASP A 221 13.87 -24.49 19.78
N GLY A 222 14.64 -23.42 19.57
CA GLY A 222 14.38 -22.09 20.10
C GLY A 222 13.22 -21.39 19.43
N TRP A 223 12.62 -20.45 20.14
CA TRP A 223 11.46 -19.66 19.73
C TRP A 223 11.90 -18.22 19.47
N GLN A 224 11.56 -17.69 18.29
CA GLN A 224 11.92 -16.33 17.92
C GLN A 224 10.80 -15.65 17.16
N LEU A 225 10.54 -14.38 17.47
CA LEU A 225 9.62 -13.53 16.73
C LEU A 225 10.34 -12.90 15.55
N TRP A 226 9.72 -12.97 14.37
CA TRP A 226 10.21 -12.40 13.12
C TRP A 226 9.18 -11.47 12.50
N GLU A 227 9.63 -10.46 11.77
CA GLU A 227 8.80 -9.80 10.77
C GLU A 227 8.92 -10.50 9.42
N THR A 228 7.87 -10.37 8.63
CA THR A 228 7.79 -10.82 7.23
C THR A 228 7.64 -9.63 6.28
N VAL A 229 7.77 -8.40 6.80
CA VAL A 229 7.87 -7.17 5.99
C VAL A 229 9.35 -6.84 5.78
N SER A 230 9.67 -6.20 4.65
CA SER A 230 11.05 -5.80 4.29
C SER A 230 12.05 -6.94 4.43
N GLU A 231 11.85 -7.98 3.61
CA GLU A 231 12.79 -9.07 3.39
C GLU A 231 13.01 -10.01 4.59
N GLY A 232 12.41 -9.79 5.77
CA GLY A 232 12.36 -10.75 6.87
C GLY A 232 13.52 -10.64 7.87
N SER A 233 13.20 -10.27 9.11
CA SER A 233 14.21 -10.05 10.17
C SER A 233 13.76 -10.58 11.54
N PRO A 234 14.71 -11.00 12.40
CA PRO A 234 14.43 -11.36 13.78
C PRO A 234 14.16 -10.10 14.61
N ILE A 235 13.03 -10.07 15.32
CA ILE A 235 12.63 -8.97 16.20
C ILE A 235 13.07 -9.25 17.64
N SER A 236 13.02 -10.52 18.07
CA SER A 236 13.32 -10.93 19.43
C SER A 236 14.64 -11.73 19.52
N PRO A 237 15.24 -11.83 20.72
CA PRO A 237 16.17 -12.90 21.03
C PRO A 237 15.53 -14.28 20.83
N VAL A 238 16.37 -15.32 20.85
CA VAL A 238 15.92 -16.72 20.84
C VAL A 238 15.58 -17.14 22.28
N PHE A 239 14.40 -17.74 22.46
CA PHE A 239 13.94 -18.24 23.75
C PHE A 239 13.89 -19.77 23.75
N PRO A 240 14.28 -20.45 24.84
CA PRO A 240 14.16 -21.91 24.94
C PRO A 240 12.72 -22.42 24.91
N THR A 241 11.75 -21.59 25.30
CA THR A 241 10.34 -21.98 25.37
C THR A 241 9.44 -20.89 24.79
N SER A 242 8.23 -21.30 24.38
CA SER A 242 7.16 -20.40 23.95
C SER A 242 6.79 -19.40 25.04
N GLU A 243 6.78 -19.82 26.30
CA GLU A 243 6.42 -18.98 27.45
C GLU A 243 7.47 -17.88 27.67
N GLY A 244 8.74 -18.16 27.39
CA GLY A 244 9.80 -17.14 27.43
C GLY A 244 9.56 -16.05 26.38
N LEU A 245 9.18 -16.43 25.17
CA LEU A 245 8.83 -15.48 24.11
C LEU A 245 7.56 -14.69 24.46
N VAL A 246 6.53 -15.35 25.01
CA VAL A 246 5.31 -14.70 25.48
C VAL A 246 5.61 -13.66 26.55
N SER A 247 6.41 -14.04 27.56
CA SER A 247 6.83 -13.11 28.62
C SER A 247 7.55 -11.88 28.06
N TRP A 248 8.38 -12.07 27.04
CA TRP A 248 9.10 -10.98 26.39
C TRP A 248 8.19 -10.07 25.56
N MET A 249 7.21 -10.64 24.84
CA MET A 249 6.21 -9.88 24.09
C MET A 249 5.27 -9.10 25.00
N SER A 250 5.07 -9.61 26.22
CA SER A 250 4.19 -9.04 27.23
C SER A 250 4.91 -8.23 28.31
N ASP A 251 6.11 -7.74 28.01
CA ASP A 251 6.79 -6.73 28.83
C ASP A 251 6.40 -5.29 28.42
N PRO A 252 5.75 -4.49 29.29
CA PRO A 252 5.36 -3.12 28.99
C PRO A 252 6.52 -2.19 28.59
N GLU A 253 7.77 -2.52 28.95
CA GLU A 253 8.96 -1.76 28.53
C GLU A 253 9.17 -1.78 27.00
N ARG A 254 8.48 -2.66 26.27
CA ARG A 254 8.44 -2.71 24.81
C ARG A 254 7.65 -1.54 24.19
N GLY A 255 6.97 -0.73 24.99
CA GLY A 255 6.22 0.44 24.52
C GLY A 255 5.13 0.04 23.52
N ARG A 256 5.16 0.59 22.30
CA ARG A 256 4.15 0.34 21.26
C ARG A 256 4.17 -1.09 20.69
N ASP A 257 5.22 -1.86 20.96
CA ASP A 257 5.34 -3.25 20.49
C ASP A 257 4.82 -4.29 21.50
N TRP A 258 4.42 -3.84 22.69
CA TRP A 258 3.89 -4.69 23.75
C TRP A 258 2.46 -5.15 23.46
N VAL A 259 2.10 -6.38 23.86
CA VAL A 259 0.71 -6.86 23.91
C VAL A 259 0.43 -7.65 25.20
N PRO A 260 -0.83 -7.72 25.68
CA PRO A 260 -1.20 -8.51 26.85
C PRO A 260 -0.77 -9.98 26.76
N GLY A 261 -0.52 -10.62 27.91
CA GLY A 261 -0.05 -12.01 28.00
C GLY A 261 -0.90 -13.02 27.23
N GLU A 262 -2.22 -12.90 27.33
CA GLU A 262 -3.16 -13.75 26.61
C GLU A 262 -3.11 -13.55 25.09
N VAL A 263 -2.95 -12.31 24.63
CA VAL A 263 -2.81 -11.95 23.22
C VAL A 263 -1.50 -12.51 22.66
N ALA A 264 -0.40 -12.34 23.40
CA ALA A 264 0.91 -12.90 23.04
C ALA A 264 0.85 -14.43 22.97
N ALA A 265 0.29 -15.10 23.97
CA ALA A 265 0.17 -16.56 24.00
C ALA A 265 -0.62 -17.09 22.81
N LYS A 266 -1.77 -16.47 22.51
CA LYS A 266 -2.60 -16.87 21.36
C LYS A 266 -1.87 -16.68 20.04
N PHE A 267 -1.23 -15.53 19.83
CA PHE A 267 -0.43 -15.31 18.63
C PHE A 267 0.76 -16.28 18.50
N VAL A 268 1.50 -16.55 19.58
CA VAL A 268 2.63 -17.49 19.56
C VAL A 268 2.17 -18.89 19.20
N ALA A 269 0.99 -19.31 19.67
CA ALA A 269 0.38 -20.58 19.29
C ALA A 269 -0.01 -20.64 17.81
N GLU A 270 -0.55 -19.54 17.26
CA GLU A 270 -0.96 -19.45 15.85
C GLU A 270 0.22 -19.32 14.88
N GLY A 271 1.35 -18.78 15.35
CA GLY A 271 2.59 -18.73 14.59
C GLY A 271 2.65 -17.64 13.51
N TRP A 272 1.54 -16.99 13.18
CA TRP A 272 1.50 -15.89 12.21
C TRP A 272 0.40 -14.87 12.48
N ALA A 273 0.69 -13.60 12.16
CA ALA A 273 -0.27 -12.51 12.19
C ALA A 273 0.01 -11.52 11.04
N PRO A 274 -1.02 -10.87 10.46
CA PRO A 274 -0.81 -9.81 9.46
C PRO A 274 -0.14 -8.57 10.08
N THR A 275 0.22 -7.58 9.27
CA THR A 275 0.78 -6.32 9.80
C THR A 275 -0.25 -5.55 10.63
N GLY A 276 -1.50 -5.52 10.18
CA GLY A 276 -2.61 -4.82 10.81
C GLY A 276 -3.94 -5.34 10.31
N ALA A 277 -5.01 -5.01 11.02
CA ALA A 277 -6.37 -5.29 10.61
C ALA A 277 -7.25 -4.06 10.88
N VAL A 278 -8.19 -3.80 9.98
CA VAL A 278 -9.24 -2.82 10.21
C VAL A 278 -10.41 -3.55 10.83
N THR A 279 -10.82 -3.13 12.02
CA THR A 279 -12.04 -3.60 12.70
C THR A 279 -13.14 -2.57 12.52
N SER A 280 -14.37 -2.91 12.95
CA SER A 280 -15.49 -1.97 12.93
C SER A 280 -15.30 -0.74 13.83
N MET A 281 -14.35 -0.79 14.77
CA MET A 281 -14.11 0.27 15.75
C MET A 281 -12.77 0.97 15.53
N ASP A 282 -11.71 0.24 15.17
CA ASP A 282 -10.35 0.75 15.08
C ASP A 282 -9.46 0.00 14.09
N VAL A 283 -8.32 0.61 13.75
CA VAL A 283 -7.19 -0.08 13.12
C VAL A 283 -6.28 -0.62 14.22
N VAL A 284 -6.11 -1.94 14.26
CA VAL A 284 -5.30 -2.64 15.26
C VAL A 284 -4.09 -3.32 14.62
N SER A 285 -3.06 -3.64 15.41
CA SER A 285 -1.97 -4.48 14.91
C SER A 285 -2.48 -5.90 14.61
N GLY A 286 -1.83 -6.61 13.69
CA GLY A 286 -2.30 -7.97 13.38
C GLY A 286 -2.08 -8.96 14.53
N VAL A 287 -1.10 -8.72 15.41
CA VAL A 287 -0.91 -9.53 16.62
C VAL A 287 -2.09 -9.34 17.58
N GLU A 288 -2.53 -8.10 17.80
CA GLU A 288 -3.74 -7.82 18.59
C GLU A 288 -4.97 -8.45 17.93
N PHE A 289 -5.13 -8.33 16.61
CA PHE A 289 -6.23 -8.95 15.88
C PHE A 289 -6.27 -10.48 16.07
N VAL A 290 -5.14 -11.16 15.90
CA VAL A 290 -5.05 -12.62 16.11
C VAL A 290 -5.29 -13.00 17.57
N GLY A 291 -4.78 -12.22 18.51
CA GLY A 291 -4.94 -12.51 19.93
C GLY A 291 -6.33 -12.19 20.50
N THR A 292 -7.14 -11.37 19.80
CA THR A 292 -8.48 -10.96 20.27
C THR A 292 -9.63 -11.53 19.46
N ARG A 293 -9.39 -12.07 18.26
CA ARG A 293 -10.44 -12.75 17.48
C ARG A 293 -10.97 -13.96 18.25
N GLU A 294 -12.28 -14.16 18.26
CA GLU A 294 -12.87 -15.41 18.73
C GLU A 294 -12.44 -16.55 17.81
N ASP A 295 -12.21 -17.74 18.39
CA ASP A 295 -11.89 -18.92 17.58
C ASP A 295 -13.11 -19.23 16.72
N VAL A 296 -12.93 -19.20 15.39
CA VAL A 296 -13.93 -19.72 14.47
C VAL A 296 -13.84 -21.24 14.57
N SER A 297 -14.48 -21.81 15.59
CA SER A 297 -14.83 -23.23 15.58
C SER A 297 -15.67 -23.47 14.34
N GLY A 298 -15.17 -24.33 13.44
CA GLY A 298 -15.72 -24.58 12.11
C GLY A 298 -17.12 -25.18 12.08
#